data_AF-A0A9W6VD53-F1
#
_entry.id   AF-A0A9W6VD53-F1
#
_cell.length_a   1.000
_cell.length_b   1.000
_cell.length_c   1.000
_cell.angle_alpha   90.00
_cell.angle_beta   90.00
_cell.angle_gamma   90.00
#
_symmetry.space_group_name_H-M   'P 1'
#
loop_
_entity.id
_entity.type
_entity.pdbx_description
1 polymer ?
#
loop_
_entity_poly.entity_id
_entity_poly.type
_entity_poly.pdbx_seq_one_letter_code
_entity_poly.pdbx_strand_id
1 'polypeptide(L)'
;MTQISRSEVLARARSWVERAVPYSNTGHTDGYRQDCSGFVAMVWGLGDNPSTRMLPGRATPVDKAGLRPGDILLWVNPDPTEFGHVRVFGGWTDPARTGYWVYEQTPVQAVYREYTWADTTADYVPYRGNTVVDDTPTTSTPSDPPTGVPAPPSGPAPEVTPPTRTSVPPSAAPVPDGAELVQPQRIEQPVAGARS
;
A
#
# COMPACT_ATOMS: atom_id res chain seq x y z
N MET A 1 -14.77 -17.42 4.97
CA MET A 1 -13.95 -16.43 4.23
C MET A 1 -12.50 -16.82 4.42
N THR A 2 -11.71 -16.88 3.34
CA THR A 2 -10.29 -17.22 3.41
C THR A 2 -9.51 -16.00 3.89
N GLN A 3 -8.62 -16.19 4.87
CA GLN A 3 -7.72 -15.14 5.36
C GLN A 3 -6.54 -14.96 4.39
N ILE A 4 -5.98 -13.75 4.35
CA ILE A 4 -4.81 -13.39 3.56
C ILE A 4 -3.82 -12.62 4.44
N SER A 5 -2.53 -12.96 4.37
CA SER A 5 -1.51 -12.27 5.18
C SER A 5 -1.13 -10.92 4.57
N ARG A 6 -0.60 -10.01 5.40
CA ARG A 6 -0.08 -8.72 4.89
C ARG A 6 1.02 -8.89 3.86
N SER A 7 1.95 -9.81 4.09
CA SER A 7 3.01 -10.08 3.11
C SER A 7 2.43 -10.55 1.78
N GLU A 8 1.37 -11.35 1.78
CA GLU A 8 0.69 -11.78 0.55
C GLU A 8 -0.04 -10.61 -0.13
N VAL A 9 -0.77 -9.77 0.62
CA VAL A 9 -1.41 -8.56 0.08
C VAL A 9 -0.40 -7.68 -0.65
N LEU A 10 0.77 -7.42 -0.03
CA LEU A 10 1.82 -6.60 -0.63
C LEU A 10 2.52 -7.30 -1.80
N ALA A 11 2.71 -8.62 -1.75
CA ALA A 11 3.29 -9.36 -2.87
C ALA A 11 2.39 -9.29 -4.12
N ARG A 12 1.07 -9.43 -3.92
CA ARG A 12 0.05 -9.27 -4.97
C ARG A 12 0.06 -7.84 -5.53
N ALA A 13 0.12 -6.83 -4.66
CA ALA A 13 0.21 -5.43 -5.06
C ALA A 13 1.46 -5.14 -5.92
N ARG A 14 2.63 -5.63 -5.48
CA ARG A 14 3.89 -5.49 -6.23
C ARG A 14 3.81 -6.15 -7.61
N SER A 15 3.39 -7.41 -7.67
CA SER A 15 3.29 -8.14 -8.92
C SER A 15 2.41 -7.44 -9.95
N TRP A 16 1.31 -6.84 -9.49
CA TRP A 16 0.38 -6.12 -10.35
C TRP A 16 0.96 -4.80 -10.88
N VAL A 17 1.72 -4.06 -10.05
CA VAL A 17 2.47 -2.87 -10.48
C VAL A 17 3.61 -3.22 -11.43
N GLU A 18 4.38 -4.27 -11.15
CA GLU A 18 5.48 -4.74 -12.01
C GLU A 18 4.99 -5.16 -13.40
N ARG A 19 3.79 -5.72 -13.48
CA ARG A 19 3.11 -6.05 -14.73
C ARG A 19 2.51 -4.85 -15.45
N ALA A 20 2.57 -3.66 -14.87
CA ALA A 20 2.03 -2.42 -15.43
C ALA A 20 0.57 -2.59 -15.90
N VAL A 21 -0.28 -3.24 -15.09
CA VAL A 21 -1.65 -3.55 -15.50
C VAL A 21 -2.39 -2.27 -15.87
N PRO A 22 -2.97 -2.15 -17.09
CA PRO A 22 -3.58 -0.92 -17.55
C PRO A 22 -4.83 -0.59 -16.74
N TYR A 23 -5.15 0.68 -16.63
CA TYR A 23 -6.42 1.13 -16.05
C TYR A 23 -7.55 0.92 -17.05
N SER A 24 -8.63 0.28 -16.62
CA SER A 24 -9.84 0.14 -17.41
C SER A 24 -11.07 -0.08 -16.51
N ASN A 25 -12.15 0.64 -16.80
CA ASN A 25 -13.42 0.43 -16.11
C ASN A 25 -14.14 -0.86 -16.53
N THR A 26 -13.75 -1.46 -17.67
CA THR A 26 -14.37 -2.67 -18.23
C THR A 26 -13.42 -3.86 -18.31
N GLY A 27 -12.11 -3.60 -18.30
CA GLY A 27 -11.07 -4.61 -18.42
C GLY A 27 -10.89 -5.43 -17.14
N HIS A 28 -10.36 -6.64 -17.31
CA HIS A 28 -10.05 -7.55 -16.22
C HIS A 28 -8.66 -8.16 -16.39
N THR A 29 -8.03 -8.50 -15.27
CA THR A 29 -6.78 -9.28 -15.21
C THR A 29 -6.88 -10.27 -14.07
N ASP A 30 -6.58 -11.54 -14.33
CA ASP A 30 -6.62 -12.62 -13.34
C ASP A 30 -7.97 -12.72 -12.60
N GLY A 31 -9.08 -12.34 -13.26
CA GLY A 31 -10.44 -12.33 -12.71
C GLY A 31 -10.86 -11.04 -12.00
N TYR A 32 -9.96 -10.06 -11.85
CA TYR A 32 -10.21 -8.81 -11.14
C TYR A 32 -10.32 -7.62 -12.10
N ARG A 33 -11.17 -6.64 -11.77
CA ARG A 33 -11.33 -5.42 -12.56
C ARG A 33 -10.07 -4.56 -12.53
N GLN A 34 -9.80 -3.91 -13.65
CA GLN A 34 -8.64 -3.05 -13.87
C GLN A 34 -8.84 -1.61 -13.36
N ASP A 35 -9.59 -1.42 -12.27
CA ASP A 35 -9.82 -0.11 -11.66
C ASP A 35 -9.42 -0.10 -10.18
N CYS A 36 -9.59 1.04 -9.50
CA CYS A 36 -9.14 1.22 -8.12
C CYS A 36 -9.74 0.18 -7.15
N SER A 37 -11.04 -0.09 -7.27
CA SER A 37 -11.73 -1.07 -6.42
C SER A 37 -11.41 -2.53 -6.78
N GLY A 38 -11.22 -2.82 -8.06
CA GLY A 38 -10.77 -4.13 -8.54
C GLY A 38 -9.34 -4.44 -8.12
N PHE A 39 -8.48 -3.42 -8.00
CA PHE A 39 -7.15 -3.57 -7.42
C PHE A 39 -7.21 -3.98 -5.94
N VAL A 40 -8.11 -3.39 -5.15
CA VAL A 40 -8.32 -3.81 -3.74
C VAL A 40 -8.87 -5.23 -3.65
N ALA A 41 -9.85 -5.56 -4.51
CA ALA A 41 -10.37 -6.92 -4.62
C ALA A 41 -9.24 -7.92 -4.91
N MET A 42 -8.35 -7.55 -5.83
CA MET A 42 -7.18 -8.35 -6.19
C MET A 42 -6.21 -8.50 -5.02
N VAL A 43 -5.75 -7.41 -4.39
CA VAL A 43 -4.73 -7.55 -3.32
C VAL A 43 -5.27 -8.26 -2.09
N TRP A 44 -6.57 -8.18 -1.79
CA TRP A 44 -7.21 -8.91 -0.69
C TRP A 44 -7.70 -10.31 -1.06
N GLY A 45 -7.56 -10.72 -2.33
CA GLY A 45 -7.97 -12.04 -2.80
C GLY A 45 -9.47 -12.28 -2.68
N LEU A 46 -10.29 -11.25 -2.95
CA LEU A 46 -11.75 -11.36 -2.88
C LEU A 46 -12.27 -12.25 -4.02
N GLY A 47 -13.34 -13.02 -3.75
CA GLY A 47 -14.00 -13.83 -4.78
C GLY A 47 -14.89 -13.03 -5.74
N ASP A 48 -15.01 -11.73 -5.53
CA ASP A 48 -15.86 -10.80 -6.27
C ASP A 48 -15.16 -9.45 -6.49
N ASN A 49 -15.78 -8.59 -7.32
CA ASN A 49 -15.26 -7.26 -7.66
C ASN A 49 -16.19 -6.17 -7.10
N PRO A 50 -16.17 -5.88 -5.78
CA PRO A 50 -16.99 -4.83 -5.18
C PRO A 50 -16.64 -3.46 -5.74
N SER A 51 -17.62 -2.57 -5.81
CA SER A 51 -17.34 -1.15 -6.09
C SER A 51 -16.70 -0.47 -4.88
N THR A 52 -16.07 0.69 -5.10
CA THR A 52 -15.46 1.50 -4.02
C THR A 52 -16.43 1.77 -2.87
N ARG A 53 -17.71 2.00 -3.16
CA ARG A 53 -18.76 2.24 -2.15
C ARG A 53 -19.12 1.00 -1.33
N MET A 54 -18.84 -0.20 -1.83
CA MET A 54 -19.10 -1.46 -1.13
C MET A 54 -17.95 -1.91 -0.21
N LEU A 55 -16.75 -1.33 -0.36
CA LEU A 55 -15.57 -1.68 0.43
C LEU A 55 -15.75 -1.49 1.96
N PRO A 56 -16.50 -0.49 2.47
CA PRO A 56 -16.77 -0.40 3.92
C PRO A 56 -17.47 -1.64 4.50
N GLY A 57 -18.22 -2.40 3.70
CA GLY A 57 -18.83 -3.66 4.14
C GLY A 57 -17.87 -4.85 4.21
N ARG A 58 -16.62 -4.68 3.75
CA ARG A 58 -15.57 -5.72 3.69
C ARG A 58 -14.37 -5.37 4.55
N ALA A 59 -14.41 -4.26 5.27
CA ALA A 59 -13.30 -3.73 6.03
C ALA A 59 -13.76 -3.01 7.29
N THR A 60 -12.88 -2.90 8.29
CA THR A 60 -13.12 -2.11 9.50
C THR A 60 -12.30 -0.83 9.48
N PRO A 61 -12.85 0.32 9.92
CA PRO A 61 -12.07 1.55 10.06
C PRO A 61 -10.85 1.36 10.96
N VAL A 62 -9.76 2.05 10.63
CA VAL A 62 -8.53 2.11 11.44
C VAL A 62 -8.13 3.57 11.60
N ASP A 63 -7.53 3.91 12.73
CA ASP A 63 -6.94 5.22 12.92
C ASP A 63 -5.56 5.32 12.24
N LYS A 64 -5.06 6.56 12.05
CA LYS A 64 -3.71 6.79 11.53
C LYS A 64 -2.65 6.04 12.37
N ALA A 65 -2.89 5.92 13.67
CA ALA A 65 -1.95 5.29 14.59
C ALA A 65 -1.81 3.77 14.32
N GLY A 66 -2.93 3.10 14.02
CA GLY A 66 -3.01 1.66 13.79
C GLY A 66 -2.82 1.22 12.34
N LEU A 67 -2.61 2.16 11.41
CA LEU A 67 -2.45 1.92 9.97
C LEU A 67 -1.19 1.06 9.68
N ARG A 68 -1.38 -0.04 8.94
CA ARG A 68 -0.33 -1.03 8.62
C ARG A 68 -0.29 -1.33 7.12
N PRO A 69 0.89 -1.70 6.56
CA PRO A 69 1.01 -2.08 5.15
C PRO A 69 -0.01 -3.13 4.71
N GLY A 70 -0.76 -2.88 3.64
CA GLY A 70 -1.88 -3.69 3.17
C GLY A 70 -3.27 -3.24 3.64
N ASP A 71 -3.35 -2.28 4.56
CA ASP A 71 -4.57 -1.50 4.81
C ASP A 71 -4.85 -0.56 3.61
N ILE A 72 -6.05 0.00 3.51
CA ILE A 72 -6.43 0.93 2.44
C ILE A 72 -6.73 2.33 2.98
N LEU A 73 -6.55 3.32 2.12
CA LEU A 73 -7.08 4.66 2.28
C LEU A 73 -8.25 4.76 1.31
N LEU A 74 -9.45 4.97 1.83
CA LEU A 74 -10.69 4.93 1.07
C LEU A 74 -11.35 6.32 1.05
N TRP A 75 -11.57 6.85 -0.14
CA TRP A 75 -12.43 8.00 -0.37
C TRP A 75 -13.71 7.52 -1.08
N VAL A 76 -14.84 7.65 -0.40
CA VAL A 76 -16.16 7.40 -0.98
C VAL A 76 -16.74 8.74 -1.43
N ASN A 77 -17.02 8.88 -2.72
CA ASN A 77 -17.64 10.09 -3.24
C ASN A 77 -19.05 10.25 -2.61
N PRO A 78 -19.40 11.43 -2.06
CA PRO A 78 -20.73 11.67 -1.53
C PRO A 78 -21.83 11.59 -2.61
N ASP A 79 -21.51 11.92 -3.87
CA ASP A 79 -22.42 11.73 -4.99
C ASP A 79 -22.49 10.22 -5.35
N PRO A 80 -23.67 9.59 -5.30
CA PRO A 80 -23.84 8.17 -5.61
C PRO A 80 -23.60 7.83 -7.09
N THR A 81 -23.63 8.82 -7.98
CA THR A 81 -23.45 8.64 -9.43
C THR A 81 -21.99 8.75 -9.86
N GLU A 82 -21.11 9.23 -8.98
CA GLU A 82 -19.68 9.43 -9.23
C GLU A 82 -18.83 8.34 -8.56
N PHE A 83 -17.63 8.13 -9.12
CA PHE A 83 -16.67 7.18 -8.57
C PHE A 83 -15.95 7.79 -7.35
N GLY A 84 -15.75 6.97 -6.33
CA GLY A 84 -14.75 7.23 -5.29
C GLY A 84 -13.36 6.77 -5.73
N HIS A 85 -12.40 6.81 -4.82
CA HIS A 85 -11.06 6.28 -5.06
C HIS A 85 -10.53 5.51 -3.85
N VAL A 86 -9.62 4.58 -4.11
CA VAL A 86 -9.01 3.78 -3.05
C VAL A 86 -7.54 3.51 -3.37
N ARG A 87 -6.74 3.53 -2.31
CA ARG A 87 -5.28 3.35 -2.34
C ARG A 87 -4.89 2.28 -1.33
N VAL A 88 -3.92 1.44 -1.67
CA VAL A 88 -3.35 0.45 -0.74
C VAL A 88 -2.11 1.06 -0.08
N PHE A 89 -2.11 1.12 1.25
CA PHE A 89 -1.00 1.65 2.03
C PHE A 89 0.20 0.70 1.99
N GLY A 90 1.33 1.18 1.48
CA GLY A 90 2.60 0.44 1.40
C GLY A 90 3.49 0.61 2.62
N GLY A 91 3.34 1.69 3.40
CA GLY A 91 4.15 1.98 4.58
C GLY A 91 4.46 3.47 4.73
N TRP A 92 4.78 3.91 5.95
CA TRP A 92 5.23 5.28 6.22
C TRP A 92 6.64 5.51 5.64
N THR A 93 6.90 6.68 5.08
CA THR A 93 8.24 7.07 4.59
C THR A 93 9.12 7.62 5.71
N ASP A 94 8.52 8.08 6.81
CA ASP A 94 9.20 8.65 7.95
C ASP A 94 8.53 8.29 9.30
N PRO A 95 9.26 8.32 10.44
CA PRO A 95 8.69 8.02 11.76
C PRO A 95 7.61 8.98 12.25
N ALA A 96 7.61 10.24 11.77
CA ALA A 96 6.58 11.22 12.10
C ALA A 96 5.29 11.03 11.26
N ARG A 97 5.28 10.06 10.33
CA ARG A 97 4.13 9.66 9.53
C ARG A 97 3.58 10.82 8.70
N THR A 98 4.49 11.54 8.05
CA THR A 98 4.18 12.70 7.21
C THR A 98 4.05 12.32 5.74
N GLY A 99 4.82 11.33 5.29
CA GLY A 99 4.70 10.72 3.96
C GLY A 99 4.47 9.20 4.03
N TYR A 100 3.92 8.64 2.97
CA TYR A 100 3.68 7.20 2.86
C TYR A 100 3.71 6.71 1.42
N TRP A 101 4.09 5.45 1.25
CA TRP A 101 4.05 4.75 -0.02
C TRP A 101 2.67 4.18 -0.31
N VAL A 102 2.28 4.19 -1.58
CA VAL A 102 0.97 3.74 -2.07
C VAL A 102 1.12 2.83 -3.27
N TYR A 103 0.41 1.70 -3.23
CA TYR A 103 0.06 0.94 -4.43
C TYR A 103 -1.36 1.33 -4.86
N GLU A 104 -1.57 1.63 -6.13
CA GLU A 104 -2.91 1.91 -6.65
C GLU A 104 -3.05 1.62 -8.14
N GLN A 105 -4.28 1.33 -8.56
CA GLN A 105 -4.69 1.28 -9.95
C GLN A 105 -5.36 2.62 -10.30
N THR A 106 -4.66 3.42 -11.10
CA THR A 106 -5.06 4.76 -11.53
C THR A 106 -4.72 4.91 -13.02
N PRO A 107 -5.37 5.79 -13.80
CA PRO A 107 -4.93 6.05 -15.16
C PRO A 107 -3.45 6.48 -15.20
N VAL A 108 -2.62 5.95 -16.10
CA VAL A 108 -2.96 4.97 -17.17
C VAL A 108 -2.79 3.50 -16.76
N GLN A 109 -2.15 3.20 -15.63
CA GLN A 109 -1.83 1.84 -15.18
C GLN A 109 -1.57 1.77 -13.67
N ALA A 110 -1.38 0.56 -13.15
CA ALA A 110 -0.97 0.36 -11.76
C ALA A 110 0.39 1.01 -11.46
N VAL A 111 0.50 1.69 -10.33
CA VAL A 111 1.71 2.41 -9.91
C VAL A 111 2.03 2.21 -8.43
N TYR A 112 3.30 2.44 -8.09
CA TYR A 112 3.78 2.58 -6.72
C TYR A 112 4.40 3.97 -6.56
N ARG A 113 3.84 4.82 -5.70
CA ARG A 113 4.29 6.22 -5.52
C ARG A 113 4.09 6.72 -4.09
N GLU A 114 4.78 7.81 -3.76
CA GLU A 114 4.67 8.47 -2.46
C GLU A 114 3.55 9.51 -2.44
N TYR A 115 2.94 9.68 -1.27
CA TYR A 115 1.97 10.72 -0.95
C TYR A 115 2.26 11.36 0.40
N THR A 116 1.79 12.59 0.60
CA THR A 116 1.77 13.22 1.92
C THR A 116 0.47 12.87 2.67
N TRP A 117 0.57 12.74 3.99
CA TRP A 117 -0.59 12.54 4.84
C TRP A 117 -1.53 13.76 4.83
N ALA A 118 -0.97 14.97 4.76
CA ALA A 118 -1.72 16.22 4.76
C ALA A 118 -2.70 16.30 3.58
N ASP A 119 -2.25 15.89 2.39
CA ASP A 119 -3.07 15.88 1.16
C ASP A 119 -4.11 14.74 1.13
N THR A 120 -4.01 13.80 2.07
CA THR A 120 -4.85 12.59 2.11
C THR A 120 -5.97 12.71 3.15
N THR A 121 -5.66 13.28 4.31
CA THR A 121 -6.49 13.15 5.52
C THR A 121 -7.82 13.92 5.48
N ALA A 122 -8.01 14.81 4.51
CA ALA A 122 -9.26 15.54 4.34
C ALA A 122 -10.39 14.64 3.81
N ASP A 123 -10.05 13.72 2.90
CA ASP A 123 -11.04 12.96 2.12
C ASP A 123 -10.97 11.44 2.35
N TYR A 124 -9.79 10.92 2.67
CA TYR A 124 -9.56 9.48 2.77
C TYR A 124 -9.63 9.00 4.22
N VAL A 125 -10.42 7.96 4.43
CA VAL A 125 -10.56 7.27 5.70
C VAL A 125 -9.78 5.94 5.65
N PRO A 126 -8.95 5.60 6.65
CA PRO A 126 -8.25 4.32 6.66
C PRO A 126 -9.16 3.15 7.01
N TYR A 127 -8.98 2.03 6.30
CA TYR A 127 -9.69 0.78 6.55
C TYR A 127 -8.75 -0.42 6.46
N ARG A 128 -9.07 -1.46 7.21
CA ARG A 128 -8.42 -2.77 7.15
C ARG A 128 -9.38 -3.82 6.67
N GLY A 129 -9.02 -4.54 5.61
CA GLY A 129 -9.83 -5.64 5.09
C GLY A 129 -10.09 -6.69 6.16
N ASN A 130 -11.33 -7.17 6.26
CA ASN A 130 -11.76 -8.12 7.30
C ASN A 130 -11.07 -9.49 7.19
N THR A 131 -10.53 -9.82 6.01
CA THR A 131 -9.76 -11.05 5.75
C THR A 131 -8.26 -10.87 5.93
N VAL A 132 -7.77 -9.62 6.08
CA VAL A 132 -6.34 -9.33 6.19
C VAL A 132 -5.87 -9.61 7.61
N VAL A 133 -4.91 -10.51 7.73
CA VAL A 133 -4.27 -10.88 9.00
C VAL A 133 -2.80 -10.49 9.00
N ASP A 134 -2.27 -10.21 10.19
CA ASP A 134 -0.83 -10.01 10.35
C ASP A 134 -0.10 -11.32 10.05
N ASP A 135 1.12 -11.23 9.52
CA ASP A 135 1.93 -12.41 9.25
C ASP A 135 2.17 -13.15 10.57
N THR A 136 1.80 -14.43 10.62
CA THR A 136 2.18 -15.26 11.76
C THR A 136 3.70 -15.38 11.73
N PRO A 137 4.42 -15.00 12.80
CA PRO A 137 5.81 -15.41 12.91
C PRO A 137 5.76 -16.94 12.86
N THR A 138 6.31 -17.53 11.81
CA THR A 138 6.60 -18.95 11.81
C THR A 138 7.49 -19.13 13.01
N THR A 139 6.91 -19.64 14.09
CA THR A 139 7.69 -20.17 15.20
C THR A 139 8.30 -21.41 14.58
N SER A 140 9.43 -21.22 13.92
CA SER A 140 10.45 -22.24 13.84
C SER A 140 10.80 -22.50 15.30
N THR A 141 10.01 -23.35 15.96
CA THR A 141 10.43 -23.98 17.21
C THR A 141 11.84 -24.49 16.90
N PRO A 142 12.88 -24.02 17.59
CA PRO A 142 14.12 -24.76 17.59
C PRO A 142 13.70 -26.10 18.19
N SER A 143 13.58 -27.14 17.36
CA SER A 143 13.56 -28.50 17.88
C SER A 143 14.75 -28.59 18.81
N ASP A 144 14.48 -28.85 20.09
CA ASP A 144 15.51 -29.19 21.07
C ASP A 144 16.55 -30.08 20.38
N PRO A 145 17.85 -29.74 20.45
CA PRO A 145 18.86 -30.68 19.97
C PRO A 145 18.69 -31.97 20.80
N PRO A 146 18.69 -33.16 20.18
CA PRO A 146 18.75 -34.39 20.96
C PRO A 146 19.97 -34.32 21.87
N THR A 147 19.75 -34.47 23.17
CA THR A 147 20.77 -34.49 24.20
C THR A 147 21.85 -35.51 23.85
N GLY A 148 23.06 -35.06 23.52
CA GLY A 148 24.19 -35.98 23.35
C GLY A 148 25.28 -35.56 22.37
N VAL A 149 25.87 -34.37 22.53
CA VAL A 149 27.23 -34.11 22.03
C VAL A 149 27.96 -33.24 23.05
N PRO A 150 29.12 -33.65 23.59
CA PRO A 150 29.88 -32.82 24.52
C PRO A 150 30.43 -31.59 23.81
N ALA A 151 30.35 -30.44 24.46
CA ALA A 151 30.87 -29.17 23.97
C ALA A 151 32.40 -29.23 23.74
N PRO A 152 32.93 -28.60 22.68
CA PRO A 152 34.38 -28.42 22.55
C PRO A 152 34.91 -27.38 23.55
N PRO A 153 36.18 -27.47 23.99
CA PRO A 153 36.75 -26.52 24.94
C PRO A 153 36.89 -25.11 24.34
N SER A 154 36.56 -24.11 25.15
CA SER A 154 36.78 -22.69 24.86
C SER A 154 38.28 -22.38 24.74
N GLY A 155 38.74 -22.11 23.51
CA GLY A 155 39.99 -21.41 23.24
C GLY A 155 39.73 -19.97 22.79
N PRO A 156 40.63 -19.01 23.05
CA PRO A 156 40.44 -17.63 22.63
C PRO A 156 40.53 -17.49 21.10
N ALA A 157 39.58 -16.79 20.50
CA ALA A 157 39.57 -16.46 19.08
C ALA A 157 40.66 -15.42 18.73
N PRO A 158 41.31 -15.49 17.55
CA PRO A 158 42.17 -14.41 17.08
C PRO A 158 41.33 -13.23 16.60
N GLU A 159 41.86 -12.03 16.81
CA GLU A 159 41.31 -10.75 16.39
C GLU A 159 41.14 -10.70 14.86
N VAL A 160 39.89 -10.59 14.38
CA VAL A 160 39.58 -10.38 12.97
C VAL A 160 39.38 -8.90 12.74
N THR A 161 40.35 -8.27 12.09
CA THR A 161 40.29 -6.89 11.62
C THR A 161 39.24 -6.76 10.50
N PRO A 162 38.34 -5.76 10.52
CA PRO A 162 37.37 -5.58 9.45
C PRO A 162 38.03 -4.93 8.21
N PRO A 163 37.73 -5.36 6.98
CA PRO A 163 38.12 -4.60 5.79
C PRO A 163 37.18 -3.40 5.60
N THR A 164 37.79 -2.26 5.32
CA THR A 164 37.17 -1.00 4.90
C THR A 164 36.23 -1.22 3.71
N ARG A 165 34.93 -0.98 3.90
CA ARG A 165 33.98 -0.87 2.78
C ARG A 165 33.98 0.56 2.25
N THR A 166 34.64 0.75 1.11
CA THR A 166 34.50 1.90 0.23
C THR A 166 33.04 2.04 -0.18
N SER A 167 32.43 3.18 0.13
CA SER A 167 31.12 3.58 -0.36
C SER A 167 31.20 3.92 -1.86
N VAL A 168 30.33 3.32 -2.65
CA VAL A 168 30.07 3.71 -4.04
C VAL A 168 28.64 4.27 -4.09
N PRO A 169 28.42 5.55 -4.41
CA PRO A 169 27.09 6.07 -4.66
C PRO A 169 26.67 5.80 -6.12
N PRO A 170 25.43 5.38 -6.41
CA PRO A 170 24.93 5.50 -7.77
C PRO A 170 24.51 6.95 -8.06
N SER A 171 25.41 7.59 -8.81
CA SER A 171 25.20 8.62 -9.82
C SER A 171 23.76 9.04 -10.11
N ALA A 172 23.46 10.31 -9.85
CA ALA A 172 22.39 11.03 -10.51
C ALA A 172 22.70 11.19 -12.00
N ALA A 173 21.67 11.04 -12.83
CA ALA A 173 21.63 11.57 -14.19
C ALA A 173 20.29 12.31 -14.39
N PRO A 174 20.28 13.49 -15.05
CA PRO A 174 19.11 14.37 -15.12
C PRO A 174 18.34 14.18 -16.43
N VAL A 175 17.00 14.26 -16.39
CA VAL A 175 16.18 14.49 -17.60
C VAL A 175 14.76 14.97 -17.20
N PRO A 176 14.01 15.65 -18.08
CA PRO A 176 14.00 17.09 -18.30
C PRO A 176 12.69 17.77 -17.84
N ASP A 177 12.70 19.11 -17.83
CA ASP A 177 11.52 19.96 -17.67
C ASP A 177 10.44 19.69 -18.73
N GLY A 178 9.18 19.78 -18.30
CA GLY A 178 8.05 20.10 -19.19
C GLY A 178 6.93 19.07 -19.28
N ALA A 179 6.13 18.94 -18.23
CA ALA A 179 4.70 18.63 -18.35
C ALA A 179 3.96 19.15 -17.11
N GLU A 180 3.37 20.32 -17.25
CA GLU A 180 2.45 20.94 -16.31
C GLU A 180 1.30 19.97 -16.02
N LEU A 181 1.31 19.33 -14.84
CA LEU A 181 0.15 18.63 -14.33
C LEU A 181 -0.81 19.69 -13.79
N VAL A 182 -1.80 20.03 -14.62
CA VAL A 182 -2.98 20.78 -14.21
C VAL A 182 -3.65 20.04 -13.05
N GLN A 183 -3.47 20.57 -11.84
CA GLN A 183 -4.31 20.22 -10.71
C GLN A 183 -5.76 20.61 -11.07
N PRO A 184 -6.78 19.80 -10.75
CA PRO A 184 -8.16 20.24 -10.92
C PRO A 184 -8.37 21.49 -10.07
N GLN A 185 -8.65 22.59 -10.76
CA GLN A 185 -8.93 23.89 -10.18
C GLN A 185 -10.08 23.75 -9.18
N ARG A 186 -9.86 24.28 -7.97
CA ARG A 186 -10.88 24.56 -6.99
C ARG A 186 -11.96 25.42 -7.66
N ILE A 187 -13.13 24.86 -7.90
CA ILE A 187 -14.30 25.64 -8.33
C ILE A 187 -14.71 26.46 -7.11
N GLU A 188 -14.30 27.73 -7.06
CA GLU A 188 -14.89 28.69 -6.14
C GLU A 188 -16.34 28.90 -6.55
N GLN A 189 -17.27 28.51 -5.68
CA GLN A 189 -18.69 28.76 -5.87
C GLN A 189 -18.98 30.27 -5.75
N PRO A 190 -19.79 30.87 -6.64
CA PRO A 190 -20.22 32.25 -6.46
C PRO A 190 -21.17 32.35 -5.27
N VAL A 191 -20.88 33.29 -4.37
CA VAL A 191 -21.80 33.71 -3.30
C VAL A 191 -23.10 34.23 -3.93
N ALA A 192 -24.17 33.46 -3.77
CA ALA A 192 -25.51 33.89 -4.16
C ALA A 192 -25.97 35.01 -3.22
N GLY A 193 -26.40 36.12 -3.85
CA GLY A 193 -26.74 37.37 -3.20
C GLY A 193 -27.88 37.28 -2.17
N ALA A 194 -27.72 38.09 -1.13
CA ALA A 194 -28.79 38.48 -0.24
C ALA A 194 -29.86 39.27 -1.03
N ARG A 195 -31.10 38.79 -0.95
CA ARG A 195 -32.29 39.58 -1.28
C ARG A 195 -32.60 40.50 -0.09
N SER A 196 -32.80 41.77 -0.37
CA SER A 196 -33.64 42.70 0.39
C SER A 196 -34.68 43.28 -0.56
#